data_AF-E3CDD0-F1
#
_entry.id   AF-E3CDD0-F1
#
_cell.length_a   1.000
_cell.length_b   1.000
_cell.length_c   1.000
_cell.angle_alpha   90.00
_cell.angle_beta   90.00
_cell.angle_gamma   90.00
#
_symmetry.space_group_name_H-M   'P 1'
#
loop_
_entity.id
_entity.type
_entity.pdbx_description
1 polymer ?
#
loop_
_entity_poly.entity_id
_entity_poly.type
_entity_poly.pdbx_seq_one_letter_code
_entity_poly.pdbx_strand_id
1 'polypeptide(L)'
;MISKYTDEVFTKIEETYGIILPNEFKQVYCDLEQLPNGWYNWADFSRENTDCLKKQMEEVMGEITDEIDEIEWNDNWGECPNTIHEVHHFIKSKMKSSPALMPIVGHRYIACEPTAISPVFSIVGSEIIYYSASLTDF
;
A
#
# COMPACT_ATOMS: atom_id res chain seq x y z
N MET A 1 26.57 -13.05 3.04
CA MET A 1 25.26 -13.68 2.74
C MET A 1 24.68 -12.92 1.56
N ILE A 2 24.02 -13.57 0.60
CA ILE A 2 23.46 -12.88 -0.58
C ILE A 2 22.04 -12.44 -0.22
N SER A 3 21.72 -11.15 -0.38
CA SER A 3 20.37 -10.65 -0.18
C SER A 3 19.39 -11.36 -1.11
N LYS A 4 18.22 -11.74 -0.58
CA LYS A 4 17.15 -12.32 -1.40
C LYS A 4 16.49 -11.29 -2.32
N TYR A 5 16.67 -10.00 -2.04
CA TYR A 5 16.05 -8.90 -2.76
C TYR A 5 17.09 -8.25 -3.67
N THR A 6 17.11 -8.68 -4.94
CA THR A 6 17.94 -8.15 -6.02
C THR A 6 17.09 -7.33 -7.00
N ASP A 7 17.73 -6.59 -7.91
CA ASP A 7 17.02 -5.85 -8.97
C ASP A 7 16.11 -6.75 -9.82
N GLU A 8 16.52 -7.99 -10.08
CA GLU A 8 15.72 -8.99 -10.79
C GLU A 8 14.46 -9.38 -9.98
N VAL A 9 14.59 -9.53 -8.66
CA VAL A 9 13.46 -9.82 -7.77
C VAL A 9 12.53 -8.63 -7.67
N PHE A 10 13.04 -7.40 -7.57
CA PHE A 10 12.22 -6.19 -7.58
C PHE A 10 11.43 -6.04 -8.89
N THR A 11 12.09 -6.25 -10.03
CA THR A 11 11.43 -6.25 -11.34
C THR A 11 10.31 -7.29 -11.39
N LYS A 12 10.59 -8.50 -10.90
CA LYS A 12 9.60 -9.58 -10.85
C LYS A 12 8.42 -9.25 -9.93
N ILE A 13 8.64 -8.55 -8.81
CA ILE A 13 7.56 -8.06 -7.94
C ILE A 13 6.69 -7.08 -8.71
N GLU A 14 7.28 -6.06 -9.34
CA GLU A 14 6.56 -5.06 -10.14
C GLU A 14 5.71 -5.71 -11.24
N GLU A 15 6.26 -6.70 -11.96
CA GLU A 15 5.54 -7.47 -12.99
C GLU A 15 4.42 -8.36 -12.43
N THR A 16 4.65 -9.05 -11.31
CA THR A 16 3.71 -10.03 -10.75
C THR A 16 2.44 -9.37 -10.20
N TYR A 17 2.60 -8.19 -9.61
CA TYR A 17 1.53 -7.44 -8.94
C TYR A 17 1.03 -6.24 -9.75
N GLY A 18 1.71 -5.86 -10.85
CA GLY A 18 1.33 -4.72 -11.68
C GLY A 18 1.49 -3.38 -10.95
N ILE A 19 2.53 -3.26 -10.12
CA ILE A 19 2.80 -2.11 -9.27
C ILE A 19 4.15 -1.48 -9.62
N ILE A 20 4.40 -0.28 -9.11
CA ILE A 20 5.72 0.33 -9.09
C ILE A 20 6.20 0.34 -7.65
N LEU A 21 7.38 -0.23 -7.39
CA LEU A 21 7.96 -0.27 -6.05
C LEU A 21 8.56 1.09 -5.68
N PRO A 22 8.36 1.56 -4.44
CA PRO A 22 9.07 2.75 -3.95
C PRO A 22 10.59 2.55 -3.93
N ASN A 23 11.34 3.63 -4.11
CA ASN A 23 12.80 3.55 -4.07
C ASN A 23 13.28 3.18 -2.67
N GLU A 24 12.63 3.70 -1.63
CA GLU A 24 12.94 3.36 -0.24
C GLU A 24 12.70 1.86 0.04
N PHE A 25 11.62 1.28 -0.48
CA PHE A 25 11.39 -0.16 -0.35
C PHE A 25 12.55 -0.97 -0.91
N LYS A 26 13.03 -0.62 -2.12
CA LYS A 26 14.17 -1.31 -2.74
C LYS A 26 15.42 -1.20 -1.88
N GLN A 27 15.69 -0.01 -1.32
CA GLN A 27 16.83 0.25 -0.42
C GLN A 27 16.74 -0.54 0.90
N VAL A 28 15.59 -0.49 1.58
CA VAL A 28 15.41 -1.19 2.85
C VAL A 28 15.50 -2.71 2.63
N TYR A 29 14.78 -3.23 1.64
CA TYR A 29 14.70 -4.68 1.44
C TYR A 29 15.98 -5.29 0.86
N CYS A 30 16.77 -4.56 0.07
CA CYS A 30 18.05 -5.08 -0.42
C CYS A 30 19.05 -5.32 0.72
N ASP A 31 18.97 -4.53 1.79
CA ASP A 31 19.89 -4.62 2.93
C ASP A 31 19.43 -5.62 4.01
N LEU A 32 18.22 -6.19 3.89
CA LEU A 32 17.70 -7.19 4.82
C LEU A 32 18.38 -8.56 4.63
N GLU A 33 19.14 -8.99 5.63
CA GLU A 33 19.63 -10.38 5.71
C GLU A 33 18.49 -11.38 5.94
N GLN A 34 17.50 -10.97 6.73
CA GLN A 34 16.28 -11.71 7.03
C GLN A 34 15.11 -10.73 7.20
N LEU A 35 13.91 -11.15 6.79
CA LEU A 35 12.72 -10.34 7.01
C LEU A 35 12.40 -10.27 8.51
N PRO A 36 11.99 -9.10 9.03
CA PRO A 36 11.45 -9.01 10.38
C PRO A 36 10.23 -9.92 10.55
N ASN A 37 9.97 -10.34 11.80
CA ASN A 37 8.86 -11.24 12.08
C ASN A 37 7.51 -10.64 11.67
N GLY A 38 6.72 -11.44 10.96
CA GLY A 38 5.39 -11.07 10.49
C GLY A 38 5.38 -10.21 9.23
N TRP A 39 6.54 -9.75 8.74
CA TRP A 39 6.61 -9.00 7.49
C TRP A 39 6.29 -9.91 6.31
N TYR A 40 5.52 -9.37 5.37
CA TYR A 40 5.17 -10.07 4.16
C TYR A 40 6.40 -10.29 3.27
N ASN A 41 6.56 -11.53 2.80
CA ASN A 41 7.68 -11.91 1.95
C ASN A 41 7.34 -11.70 0.48
N TRP A 42 7.66 -10.52 -0.04
CA TRP A 42 7.46 -10.16 -1.44
C TRP A 42 8.35 -10.94 -2.42
N ALA A 43 9.43 -11.56 -1.94
CA ALA A 43 10.29 -12.44 -2.73
C ALA A 43 9.79 -13.90 -2.80
N ASP A 44 8.69 -14.26 -2.12
CA ASP A 44 8.03 -15.56 -2.29
C ASP A 44 6.97 -15.50 -3.39
N PHE A 45 7.28 -16.10 -4.54
CA PHE A 45 6.39 -16.18 -5.70
C PHE A 45 5.58 -17.48 -5.73
N SER A 46 5.47 -18.19 -4.60
CA SER A 46 4.51 -19.28 -4.47
C SER A 46 3.09 -18.75 -4.73
N ARG A 47 2.24 -19.61 -5.29
CA ARG A 47 0.85 -19.24 -5.56
C ARG A 47 0.12 -18.83 -4.28
N GLU A 48 0.37 -19.55 -3.18
CA GLU A 48 -0.22 -19.25 -1.87
C GLU A 48 0.13 -17.83 -1.40
N ASN A 49 1.41 -17.45 -1.43
CA ASN A 49 1.82 -16.10 -1.01
C ASN A 49 1.33 -15.02 -1.98
N THR A 50 1.40 -15.27 -3.29
CA THR A 50 0.95 -14.32 -4.31
C THR A 50 -0.56 -14.06 -4.22
N ASP A 51 -1.37 -15.11 -4.06
CA ASP A 51 -2.82 -15.01 -3.91
C ASP A 51 -3.16 -14.30 -2.59
N CYS A 52 -2.42 -14.58 -1.51
CA CYS A 52 -2.56 -13.91 -0.22
C CYS A 52 -2.31 -12.39 -0.31
N LEU A 53 -1.18 -11.99 -0.92
CA LEU A 53 -0.83 -10.57 -1.05
C LEU A 53 -1.80 -9.80 -1.96
N LYS A 54 -2.18 -10.38 -3.10
CA LYS A 54 -3.20 -9.77 -3.98
C LYS A 54 -4.51 -9.57 -3.25
N LYS A 55 -4.96 -10.58 -2.51
CA LYS A 55 -6.15 -10.51 -1.69
C LYS A 55 -6.05 -9.40 -0.64
N GLN A 56 -4.93 -9.27 0.06
CA GLN A 56 -4.74 -8.21 1.06
C GLN A 56 -4.74 -6.80 0.46
N MET A 57 -4.15 -6.62 -0.72
CA MET A 57 -4.20 -5.35 -1.47
C MET A 57 -5.62 -5.00 -1.91
N GLU A 58 -6.43 -5.99 -2.29
CA GLU A 58 -7.83 -5.81 -2.64
C GLU A 58 -8.71 -5.54 -1.41
N GLU A 59 -8.50 -6.28 -0.32
CA GLU A 59 -9.27 -6.19 0.92
C GLU A 59 -9.15 -4.80 1.54
N VAL A 60 -7.94 -4.23 1.68
CA VAL A 60 -7.79 -2.89 2.26
C VAL A 60 -8.54 -1.81 1.48
N MET A 61 -8.57 -1.91 0.15
CA MET A 61 -9.33 -0.97 -0.69
C MET A 61 -10.84 -1.21 -0.59
N GLY A 62 -11.24 -2.47 -0.42
CA GLY A 62 -12.63 -2.87 -0.17
C GLY A 62 -13.14 -2.32 1.15
N GLU A 63 -12.38 -2.49 2.23
CA GLU A 63 -12.70 -1.99 3.57
C GLU A 63 -12.89 -0.46 3.59
N ILE A 64 -11.98 0.30 2.97
CA ILE A 64 -12.15 1.76 2.82
C ILE A 64 -13.43 2.09 2.03
N THR A 65 -13.76 1.29 1.00
CA THR A 65 -14.95 1.51 0.16
C THR A 65 -16.25 1.18 0.89
N ASP A 66 -16.24 0.16 1.74
CA ASP A 66 -17.40 -0.28 2.53
C ASP A 66 -17.76 0.76 3.61
N GLU A 67 -16.76 1.52 4.09
CA GLU A 67 -16.92 2.63 5.04
C GLU A 67 -16.87 4.01 4.37
N ILE A 68 -17.21 4.11 3.07
CA ILE A 68 -17.13 5.38 2.32
C ILE A 68 -17.98 6.51 2.92
N ASP A 69 -19.07 6.17 3.61
CA ASP A 69 -19.94 7.13 4.31
C ASP A 69 -19.25 7.78 5.53
N GLU A 70 -18.17 7.17 6.04
CA GLU A 70 -17.40 7.66 7.20
C GLU A 70 -16.24 8.58 6.80
N ILE A 71 -15.93 8.68 5.50
CA ILE A 71 -14.82 9.50 5.00
C ILE A 71 -15.20 10.99 5.06
N GLU A 72 -14.48 11.74 5.89
CA GLU A 72 -14.63 13.19 5.97
C GLU A 72 -14.13 13.89 4.69
N TRP A 73 -14.85 14.94 4.27
CA TRP A 73 -14.45 15.73 3.12
C TRP A 73 -13.16 16.51 3.41
N ASN A 74 -12.12 16.28 2.60
CA ASN A 74 -10.87 17.02 2.73
C ASN A 74 -10.98 18.40 2.07
N ASP A 75 -10.62 19.47 2.80
CA ASP A 75 -10.65 20.85 2.28
C ASP A 75 -9.83 21.03 0.99
N ASN A 76 -8.78 20.23 0.78
CA ASN A 76 -7.96 20.28 -0.44
C ASN A 76 -8.67 19.68 -1.67
N TRP A 77 -9.83 19.04 -1.51
CA TRP A 77 -10.63 18.51 -2.62
C TRP A 77 -11.56 19.56 -3.23
N GLY A 78 -11.65 20.75 -2.63
CA GLY A 78 -12.53 21.84 -3.07
C GLY A 78 -13.88 21.81 -2.36
N GLU A 79 -14.90 22.36 -3.00
CA GLU A 79 -16.26 22.40 -2.44
C GLU A 79 -16.89 21.00 -2.43
N CYS A 80 -17.43 20.61 -1.28
CA CYS A 80 -18.14 19.34 -1.12
C CYS A 80 -19.43 19.35 -1.96
N PRO A 81 -19.67 18.33 -2.80
CA PRO A 81 -20.91 18.20 -3.55
C PRO A 81 -22.16 18.19 -2.65
N ASN A 82 -23.31 18.56 -3.23
CA ASN A 82 -24.56 18.69 -2.49
C ASN A 82 -25.29 17.36 -2.26
N THR A 83 -24.86 16.29 -2.93
CA THR A 83 -25.51 14.97 -2.82
C THR A 83 -24.51 13.89 -2.44
N ILE A 84 -24.96 12.95 -1.59
CA ILE A 84 -24.14 11.81 -1.16
C ILE A 84 -23.68 10.95 -2.35
N HIS A 85 -24.48 10.86 -3.41
CA HIS A 85 -24.11 10.13 -4.62
C HIS A 85 -22.91 10.77 -5.34
N GLU A 86 -22.88 12.10 -5.45
CA GLU A 86 -21.75 12.83 -6.04
C GLU A 86 -20.50 12.74 -5.16
N VAL A 87 -20.66 12.82 -3.83
CA VAL A 87 -19.57 12.61 -2.88
C VAL A 87 -18.95 11.22 -3.05
N HIS A 88 -19.78 10.16 -3.06
CA HIS A 88 -19.31 8.79 -3.25
C HIS A 88 -18.64 8.59 -4.60
N HIS A 89 -19.19 9.18 -5.66
CA HIS A 89 -18.59 9.12 -6.98
C HIS A 89 -17.21 9.79 -6.98
N PHE A 90 -17.08 10.96 -6.36
CA PHE A 90 -15.82 11.67 -6.24
C PHE A 90 -14.78 10.86 -5.47
N ILE A 91 -15.12 10.37 -4.28
CA ILE A 91 -14.20 9.59 -3.44
C ILE A 91 -13.76 8.32 -4.17
N LYS A 92 -14.69 7.56 -4.78
CA LYS A 92 -14.35 6.38 -5.59
C LYS A 92 -13.42 6.72 -6.76
N SER A 93 -13.59 7.89 -7.39
CA SER A 93 -12.69 8.33 -8.46
C SER A 93 -11.29 8.64 -7.94
N LYS A 94 -11.16 9.20 -6.73
CA LYS A 94 -9.88 9.42 -6.05
C LYS A 94 -9.22 8.11 -5.68
N MET A 95 -9.96 7.18 -5.06
CA MET A 95 -9.45 5.84 -4.73
C MET A 95 -9.01 5.05 -5.97
N LYS A 96 -9.71 5.21 -7.09
CA LYS A 96 -9.31 4.56 -8.36
C LYS A 96 -8.02 5.14 -8.94
N SER A 97 -7.71 6.40 -8.64
CA SER A 97 -6.52 7.10 -9.14
C SER A 97 -5.37 7.12 -8.13
N SER A 98 -5.57 6.64 -6.91
CA SER A 98 -4.51 6.52 -5.91
C SER A 98 -3.56 5.37 -6.25
N PRO A 99 -2.30 5.45 -5.80
CA PRO A 99 -1.40 4.30 -5.84
C PRO A 99 -2.01 3.09 -5.13
N ALA A 100 -1.66 1.90 -5.58
CA ALA A 100 -1.98 0.68 -4.83
C ALA A 100 -1.30 0.70 -3.46
N LEU A 101 -1.90 0.04 -2.48
CA LEU A 101 -1.33 -0.09 -1.13
C LEU A 101 -0.61 -1.41 -1.00
N MET A 102 0.66 -1.35 -0.61
CA MET A 102 1.52 -2.51 -0.43
C MET A 102 1.58 -2.90 1.05
N PRO A 103 1.05 -4.08 1.44
CA PRO A 103 1.14 -4.54 2.83
C PRO A 103 2.58 -4.85 3.25
N ILE A 104 2.98 -4.32 4.41
CA ILE A 104 4.28 -4.56 5.05
C ILE A 104 4.13 -5.58 6.17
N VAL A 105 3.21 -5.33 7.12
CA VAL A 105 2.91 -6.24 8.24
C VAL A 105 1.58 -5.85 8.89
N GLY A 106 0.67 -6.81 9.10
CA GLY A 106 -0.66 -6.53 9.64
C GLY A 106 -1.36 -5.38 8.89
N HIS A 107 -1.86 -4.39 9.63
CA HIS A 107 -2.52 -3.19 9.07
C HIS A 107 -1.55 -2.07 8.64
N ARG A 108 -0.30 -2.40 8.29
CA ARG A 108 0.75 -1.45 7.91
C ARG A 108 0.99 -1.51 6.42
N TYR A 109 0.84 -0.37 5.74
CA TYR A 109 0.94 -0.27 4.29
C TYR A 109 1.84 0.87 3.86
N ILE A 110 2.46 0.74 2.68
CA ILE A 110 3.08 1.86 1.96
C ILE A 110 2.41 2.03 0.60
N ALA A 111 2.50 3.22 0.00
CA ALA A 111 1.98 3.45 -1.35
C ALA A 111 2.93 2.93 -2.43
N CYS A 112 2.41 2.23 -3.45
CA CYS A 112 3.14 1.77 -4.62
C CYS A 112 3.44 2.91 -5.60
N GLU A 113 4.32 3.82 -5.20
CA GLU A 113 4.73 4.98 -5.97
C GLU A 113 6.26 5.15 -5.88
N PRO A 114 6.98 5.55 -6.95
CA PRO A 114 8.45 5.64 -6.97
C PRO A 114 8.98 6.84 -6.16
N THR A 115 8.65 6.87 -4.87
CA THR A 115 9.00 7.89 -3.89
C THR A 115 10.36 7.59 -3.27
N ALA A 116 11.09 8.63 -2.91
CA ALA A 116 12.35 8.51 -2.18
C ALA A 116 12.15 8.21 -0.69
N ILE A 117 10.98 8.56 -0.15
CA ILE A 117 10.56 8.29 1.22
C ILE A 117 9.13 7.76 1.15
N SER A 118 8.89 6.62 1.79
CA SER A 118 7.63 5.90 1.84
C SER A 118 7.07 5.95 3.26
N PRO A 119 6.15 6.88 3.56
CA PRO A 119 5.39 6.84 4.79
C PRO A 119 4.71 5.49 5.00
N VAL A 120 4.69 5.03 6.24
CA VAL A 120 3.93 3.84 6.62
C VAL A 120 2.58 4.27 7.17
N PHE A 121 1.52 3.77 6.59
CA PHE A 121 0.14 4.02 7.00
C PHE A 121 -0.37 2.89 7.88
N SER A 122 -1.12 3.24 8.93
CA SER A 122 -2.10 2.35 9.57
C SER A 122 -3.40 2.44 8.81
N ILE A 123 -3.96 1.33 8.36
CA ILE A 123 -5.26 1.34 7.68
C ILE A 123 -6.16 0.25 8.25
N VAL A 124 -7.31 0.67 8.76
CA VAL A 124 -8.40 -0.20 9.24
C VAL A 124 -9.71 0.47 8.81
N GLY A 125 -10.45 -0.15 7.89
CA GLY A 125 -11.65 0.50 7.35
C GLY A 125 -11.32 1.82 6.65
N SER A 126 -12.08 2.86 6.97
CA SER A 126 -11.88 4.23 6.50
C SER A 126 -10.79 5.01 7.28
N GLU A 127 -10.35 4.49 8.43
CA GLU A 127 -9.33 5.15 9.26
C GLU A 127 -7.92 4.95 8.70
N ILE A 128 -7.32 6.04 8.22
CA ILE A 128 -5.95 6.08 7.70
C ILE A 128 -5.09 6.99 8.58
N ILE A 129 -4.10 6.42 9.26
CA ILE A 129 -3.18 7.16 10.15
C ILE A 129 -1.77 7.11 9.59
N TYR A 130 -1.08 8.26 9.63
CA TYR A 130 0.36 8.35 9.38
C TYR A 130 1.12 7.71 10.55
N TYR A 131 1.54 6.46 10.38
CA TYR A 131 2.11 5.64 11.46
C TYR A 131 3.62 5.85 11.61
N SER A 132 4.35 5.91 10.50
CA SER A 132 5.77 6.22 10.48
C SER A 132 6.11 7.16 9.34
N ALA A 133 7.14 7.97 9.54
CA ALA A 133 7.56 8.96 8.56
C ALA A 133 8.22 8.36 7.33
N SER A 134 8.83 7.19 7.48
CA SER A 134 9.56 6.47 6.45
C SER A 134 9.50 4.97 6.71
N LEU A 135 9.77 4.16 5.69
CA LEU A 135 9.89 2.71 5.87
C LEU A 135 11.20 2.36 6.60
N THR A 136 12.23 3.21 6.48
CA THR A 136 13.52 3.02 7.16
C THR A 136 13.39 3.17 8.68
N ASP A 137 12.54 4.09 9.16
CA ASP A 137 12.33 4.36 10.58
C ASP A 137 11.26 3.46 11.23
N PHE A 138 10.54 2.68 10.42
CA PHE A 138 9.46 1.78 10.86
C PHE A 138 10.01 0.45 11.40
#